data_AF-A0A6N7VUJ1-F1
#
_entry.id   AF-A0A6N7VUJ1-F1
#
_cell.length_a   1.000
_cell.length_b   1.000
_cell.length_c   1.000
_cell.angle_alpha   90.00
_cell.angle_beta   90.00
_cell.angle_gamma   90.00
#
_symmetry.space_group_name_H-M   'P 1'
#
loop_
_entity.id
_entity.type
_entity.pdbx_description
1 polymer ?
#
loop_
_entity_poly.entity_id
_entity_poly.type
_entity_poly.pdbx_seq_one_letter_code
_entity_poly.pdbx_strand_id
1 'polypeptide(L)'
;MERGWWFPDEATQAQLDKSTAAWRECMEPHGIADLPEEPWSTDSRMPHSLLERWDVESLADLSASSEEIEYVTHDAKYCRSSGWSENYYNVQWDMQERSVEQNRSELEPLLQRFREVVPQYYGHYCEVFWRARIE
;
A
#
# COMPACT_ATOMS: atom_id res chain seq x y z
N MET A 1 -2.24 -20.42 -19.30
CA MET A 1 -2.74 -19.06 -19.14
C MET A 1 -1.54 -18.17 -18.90
N GLU A 2 -1.27 -17.22 -19.78
CA GLU A 2 -0.24 -16.21 -19.54
C GLU A 2 -0.72 -15.31 -18.40
N ARG A 3 0.14 -15.10 -17.39
CA ARG A 3 -0.17 -14.20 -16.28
C ARG A 3 -0.10 -12.77 -16.80
N GLY A 4 -1.21 -12.05 -16.73
CA GLY A 4 -1.26 -10.63 -17.10
C GLY A 4 -0.46 -9.75 -16.13
N TRP A 5 -0.13 -8.54 -16.58
CA TRP A 5 0.43 -7.41 -15.83
C TRP A 5 -0.11 -7.15 -14.41
N TRP A 6 -1.33 -7.59 -14.08
CA TRP A 6 -1.91 -7.44 -12.74
C TRP A 6 -1.42 -8.50 -11.73
N PHE A 7 -0.49 -9.39 -12.13
CA PHE A 7 0.14 -10.35 -11.22
C PHE A 7 1.60 -9.98 -10.94
N PRO A 8 2.02 -10.02 -9.67
CA PRO A 8 3.41 -9.77 -9.30
C PRO A 8 4.36 -10.88 -9.76
N ASP A 9 5.66 -10.67 -9.57
CA ASP A 9 6.63 -11.75 -9.71
C ASP A 9 6.36 -12.87 -8.70
N GLU A 10 6.65 -14.11 -9.11
CA GLU A 10 6.52 -15.24 -8.19
C GLU A 10 7.45 -15.12 -6.98
N ALA A 11 8.67 -14.62 -7.18
CA ALA A 11 9.63 -14.51 -6.10
C ALA A 11 9.25 -13.40 -5.11
N THR A 12 8.78 -12.25 -5.60
CA THR A 12 8.34 -11.16 -4.71
C THR A 12 7.02 -11.50 -4.01
N GLN A 13 6.10 -12.20 -4.69
CA GLN A 13 4.90 -12.73 -4.04
C GLN A 13 5.24 -13.75 -2.95
N ALA A 14 6.15 -14.69 -3.22
CA ALA A 14 6.55 -15.69 -2.22
C ALA A 14 7.22 -15.06 -0.98
N GLN A 15 7.95 -13.95 -1.15
CA GLN A 15 8.50 -13.19 -0.03
C GLN A 15 7.40 -12.49 0.77
N LEU A 16 6.41 -11.90 0.11
CA LEU A 16 5.25 -11.31 0.75
C LEU A 16 4.49 -12.35 1.59
N ASP A 17 4.15 -13.50 1.00
CA ASP A 17 3.43 -14.59 1.68
C ASP A 17 4.19 -15.05 2.94
N LYS A 18 5.51 -15.19 2.85
CA LYS A 18 6.36 -15.56 3.99
C LYS A 18 6.32 -14.51 5.11
N SER A 19 6.43 -13.23 4.76
CA SER A 19 6.36 -12.14 5.75
C SER A 19 4.96 -11.96 6.35
N THR A 20 3.91 -12.25 5.58
CA THR A 20 2.52 -12.28 6.05
C THR A 20 2.33 -13.39 7.08
N ALA A 21 2.83 -14.61 6.82
CA ALA A 21 2.78 -15.70 7.79
C ALA A 21 3.51 -15.35 9.09
N ALA A 22 4.71 -14.76 9.00
CA ALA A 22 5.46 -14.32 10.18
C ALA A 22 4.74 -13.22 10.98
N TRP A 23 4.07 -12.29 10.31
CA TRP A 23 3.21 -11.30 10.98
C TRP A 23 2.03 -11.97 11.69
N ARG A 24 1.33 -12.91 11.05
CA ARG A 24 0.20 -13.63 11.67
C ARG A 24 0.61 -14.37 12.94
N GLU A 25 1.75 -15.04 12.92
CA GLU A 25 2.30 -15.71 14.11
C GLU A 25 2.57 -14.73 15.26
N CYS A 26 3.03 -13.52 14.93
CA CYS A 26 3.28 -12.48 15.93
C CYS A 26 2.02 -11.82 16.48
N MET A 27 0.94 -11.80 15.69
CA MET A 27 -0.34 -11.19 16.07
C MET A 27 -1.28 -12.16 16.78
N GLU A 28 -1.05 -13.48 16.69
CA GLU A 28 -1.85 -14.51 17.37
C GLU A 28 -2.09 -14.23 18.87
N PRO A 29 -1.09 -13.78 19.67
CA PRO A 29 -1.28 -13.50 21.08
C PRO A 29 -2.28 -12.38 21.41
N HIS A 30 -2.66 -11.53 20.44
CA HIS A 30 -3.67 -10.47 20.65
C HIS A 30 -5.11 -11.00 20.67
N GLY A 31 -5.32 -12.26 20.30
CA GLY A 31 -6.61 -12.94 20.49
C GLY A 31 -7.75 -12.38 19.63
N ILE A 32 -7.44 -11.82 18.46
CA ILE A 32 -8.46 -11.36 17.50
C ILE A 32 -9.05 -12.58 16.80
N ALA A 33 -10.34 -12.83 17.02
CA ALA A 33 -11.01 -14.03 16.53
C ALA A 33 -11.05 -14.12 14.98
N ASP A 34 -11.15 -12.97 14.32
CA ASP A 34 -11.18 -12.81 12.87
C ASP A 34 -9.94 -12.06 12.36
N LEU A 35 -8.76 -12.38 12.91
CA LEU A 35 -7.48 -11.80 12.48
C LEU A 35 -7.32 -11.94 10.95
N PRO A 36 -7.15 -10.83 10.21
CA PRO A 36 -7.17 -10.83 8.75
C PRO A 36 -5.98 -11.62 8.19
N GLU A 37 -6.13 -12.13 6.96
CA GLU A 37 -5.10 -12.94 6.30
C GLU A 37 -3.78 -12.18 6.11
N GLU A 38 -3.86 -10.86 5.97
CA GLU A 38 -2.73 -9.95 5.85
C GLU A 38 -2.91 -8.71 6.76
N PRO A 39 -1.83 -8.01 7.11
CA PRO A 39 -1.90 -6.71 7.76
C PRO A 39 -2.80 -5.72 7.04
N TRP A 40 -3.28 -4.70 7.75
CA TRP A 40 -4.07 -3.65 7.10
C TRP A 40 -3.25 -2.89 6.08
N SER A 41 -3.70 -2.98 4.83
CA SER A 41 -3.33 -2.08 3.75
C SER A 41 -4.42 -1.01 3.57
N THR A 42 -4.21 -0.11 2.62
CA THR A 42 -5.21 0.91 2.25
C THR A 42 -6.56 0.34 1.82
N ASP A 43 -6.60 -0.93 1.41
CA ASP A 43 -7.80 -1.59 0.90
C ASP A 43 -8.43 -2.56 1.94
N SER A 44 -7.76 -2.77 3.08
CA SER A 44 -8.20 -3.71 4.11
C SER A 44 -9.27 -3.08 5.01
N ARG A 45 -10.32 -3.84 5.31
CA ARG A 45 -11.34 -3.45 6.30
C ARG A 45 -10.91 -3.88 7.71
N MET A 46 -11.35 -3.13 8.72
CA MET A 46 -11.23 -3.57 10.10
C MET A 46 -12.09 -4.83 10.33
N PRO A 47 -11.58 -5.86 11.02
CA PRO A 47 -12.34 -7.03 11.43
C PRO A 47 -13.49 -6.66 12.36
N HIS A 48 -14.58 -7.45 12.30
CA HIS A 48 -15.79 -7.17 13.06
C HIS A 48 -15.56 -7.29 14.57
N SER A 49 -14.72 -8.24 14.99
CA SER A 49 -14.42 -8.42 16.42
C SER A 49 -13.74 -7.20 17.04
N LEU A 50 -12.96 -6.44 16.26
CA LEU A 50 -12.34 -5.21 16.71
C LEU A 50 -13.31 -4.03 16.72
N LEU A 51 -14.18 -3.95 15.70
CA LEU A 51 -15.25 -2.94 15.67
C LEU A 51 -16.16 -3.04 16.90
N GLU A 52 -16.56 -4.26 17.29
CA GLU A 52 -17.34 -4.51 18.49
C GLU A 52 -16.55 -4.26 19.77
N ARG A 53 -15.29 -4.70 19.84
CA ARG A 53 -14.44 -4.58 21.04
C ARG A 53 -14.13 -3.13 21.39
N TRP A 54 -13.93 -2.29 20.38
CA TRP A 54 -13.54 -0.89 20.54
C TRP A 54 -14.72 0.10 20.39
N ASP A 55 -15.95 -0.40 20.23
CA ASP A 55 -17.16 0.42 20.10
C ASP A 55 -17.04 1.53 19.02
N VAL A 56 -16.43 1.18 17.88
CA VAL A 56 -16.02 2.12 16.81
C VAL A 56 -17.23 2.83 16.15
N GLU A 57 -18.45 2.34 16.35
CA GLU A 57 -19.67 2.97 15.82
C GLU A 57 -20.13 4.20 16.62
N SER A 58 -19.57 4.43 17.81
CA SER A 58 -19.88 5.57 18.66
C SER A 58 -19.14 6.84 18.18
N LEU A 59 -19.80 7.67 17.36
CA LEU A 59 -19.30 9.01 16.99
C LEU A 59 -19.19 9.99 18.18
N ALA A 60 -19.49 9.55 19.41
CA ALA A 60 -19.50 10.39 20.60
C ALA A 60 -18.10 10.63 21.19
N ASP A 61 -17.13 9.76 20.89
CA ASP A 61 -15.73 9.91 21.29
C ASP A 61 -14.81 9.46 20.14
N LEU A 62 -14.03 10.39 19.60
CA LEU A 62 -13.06 10.12 18.52
C LEU A 62 -11.66 9.83 19.07
N SER A 63 -11.49 9.71 20.39
CA SER A 63 -10.20 9.40 21.00
C SER A 63 -9.94 7.90 20.97
N ALA A 64 -8.75 7.51 20.51
CA ALA A 64 -8.33 6.12 20.55
C ALA A 64 -8.09 5.69 22.01
N SER A 65 -8.68 4.56 22.38
CA SER A 65 -8.42 3.87 23.63
C SER A 65 -6.96 3.40 23.74
N SER A 66 -6.52 3.13 24.97
CA SER A 66 -5.17 2.60 25.20
C SER A 66 -4.94 1.25 24.54
N GLU A 67 -5.99 0.42 24.44
CA GLU A 67 -5.94 -0.90 23.81
C GLU A 67 -5.75 -0.77 22.29
N GLU A 68 -6.50 0.13 21.64
CA GLU A 68 -6.31 0.44 20.21
C GLU A 68 -4.89 0.92 19.92
N ILE A 69 -4.37 1.84 20.75
CA ILE A 69 -3.01 2.36 20.60
C ILE A 69 -1.97 1.25 20.78
N GLU A 70 -2.12 0.41 21.81
CA GLU A 70 -1.21 -0.71 22.05
C GLU A 70 -1.21 -1.67 20.86
N TYR A 71 -2.40 -2.04 20.40
CA TYR A 71 -2.59 -2.95 19.28
C TYR A 71 -1.98 -2.40 17.98
N VAL A 72 -2.30 -1.16 17.59
CA VAL A 72 -1.77 -0.53 16.37
C VAL A 72 -0.26 -0.34 16.45
N THR A 73 0.26 -0.01 17.64
CA THR A 73 1.72 0.09 17.85
C THR A 73 2.40 -1.25 17.68
N HIS A 74 1.77 -2.32 18.18
CA HIS A 74 2.26 -3.68 18.02
C HIS A 74 2.23 -4.09 16.55
N ASP A 75 1.08 -3.96 15.88
CA ASP A 75 0.92 -4.25 14.46
C ASP A 75 1.99 -3.55 13.61
N ALA A 76 2.15 -2.23 13.78
CA ALA A 76 3.15 -1.46 13.04
C ALA A 76 4.59 -1.95 13.26
N LYS A 77 4.92 -2.39 14.47
CA LYS A 77 6.23 -3.00 14.79
C LYS A 77 6.42 -4.33 14.08
N TYR A 78 5.39 -5.19 14.05
CA TYR A 78 5.50 -6.51 13.43
C TYR A 78 5.44 -6.46 11.91
N CYS A 79 4.63 -5.57 11.32
CA CYS A 79 4.68 -5.26 9.89
C CYS A 79 6.08 -4.88 9.41
N ARG A 80 6.82 -4.11 10.23
CA ARG A 80 8.20 -3.75 9.94
C ARG A 80 9.18 -4.90 10.17
N SER A 81 9.11 -5.56 11.33
CA SER A 81 10.10 -6.57 11.72
C SER A 81 9.94 -7.92 11.01
N SER A 82 8.74 -8.27 10.54
CA SER A 82 8.51 -9.43 9.68
C SER A 82 8.99 -9.22 8.24
N GLY A 83 9.31 -7.98 7.87
CA GLY A 83 9.60 -7.57 6.50
C GLY A 83 8.37 -7.34 5.63
N TRP A 84 7.16 -7.44 6.19
CA TRP A 84 5.92 -7.34 5.40
C TRP A 84 5.79 -6.00 4.69
N SER A 85 6.06 -4.88 5.36
CA SER A 85 5.92 -3.54 4.75
C SER A 85 6.84 -3.36 3.52
N GLU A 86 8.05 -3.91 3.59
CA GLU A 86 9.01 -3.86 2.47
C GLU A 86 8.58 -4.78 1.34
N ASN A 87 8.18 -6.03 1.64
CA ASN A 87 7.76 -6.99 0.63
C ASN A 87 6.46 -6.57 -0.07
N TYR A 88 5.51 -5.98 0.67
CA TYR A 88 4.28 -5.44 0.09
C TYR A 88 4.61 -4.31 -0.90
N TYR A 89 5.51 -3.40 -0.52
CA TYR A 89 5.99 -2.36 -1.42
C TYR A 89 6.64 -2.93 -2.68
N ASN A 90 7.52 -3.92 -2.53
CA ASN A 90 8.21 -4.56 -3.65
C ASN A 90 7.23 -5.24 -4.62
N VAL A 91 6.23 -5.95 -4.11
CA VAL A 91 5.16 -6.56 -4.91
C VAL A 91 4.39 -5.50 -5.71
N GLN A 92 3.98 -4.40 -5.06
CA GLN A 92 3.27 -3.32 -5.75
C GLN A 92 4.15 -2.67 -6.81
N TRP A 93 5.42 -2.42 -6.50
CA TRP A 93 6.37 -1.80 -7.42
C TRP A 93 6.64 -2.69 -8.63
N ASP A 94 6.89 -3.99 -8.42
CA ASP A 94 7.09 -4.98 -9.47
C ASP A 94 5.91 -5.03 -10.46
N MET A 95 4.68 -4.96 -9.94
CA MET A 95 3.48 -4.93 -10.77
C MET A 95 3.45 -3.66 -11.65
N GLN A 96 3.82 -2.50 -11.10
CA GLN A 96 3.87 -1.25 -11.86
C GLN A 96 4.97 -1.27 -12.92
N GLU A 97 6.17 -1.76 -12.60
CA GLU A 97 7.26 -1.87 -13.56
C GLU A 97 6.89 -2.80 -14.73
N ARG A 98 6.30 -3.96 -14.43
CA ARG A 98 5.81 -4.89 -15.47
C ARG A 98 4.72 -4.28 -16.33
N SER A 99 3.78 -3.58 -15.70
CA SER A 99 2.72 -2.85 -16.40
C SER A 99 3.30 -1.85 -17.40
N VAL A 100 4.27 -1.04 -16.97
CA VAL A 100 4.93 -0.07 -17.87
C VAL A 100 5.71 -0.77 -18.97
N GLU A 101 6.46 -1.82 -18.66
CA GLU A 101 7.28 -2.52 -19.65
C GLU A 101 6.43 -3.21 -20.73
N GLN A 102 5.38 -3.92 -20.32
CA GLN A 102 4.48 -4.63 -21.25
C GLN A 102 3.70 -3.68 -22.16
N ASN A 103 3.39 -2.47 -21.66
CA ASN A 103 2.62 -1.47 -22.41
C ASN A 103 3.51 -0.38 -23.02
N ARG A 104 4.84 -0.54 -23.00
CA ARG A 104 5.80 0.50 -23.40
C ARG A 104 5.52 1.08 -24.78
N SER A 105 5.24 0.22 -25.77
CA SER A 105 4.96 0.65 -27.15
C SER A 105 3.68 1.49 -27.27
N GLU A 106 2.71 1.29 -26.39
CA GLU A 106 1.48 2.09 -26.35
C GLU A 106 1.67 3.38 -25.54
N LEU A 107 2.46 3.33 -24.47
CA LEU A 107 2.73 4.46 -23.58
C LEU A 107 3.66 5.51 -24.20
N GLU A 108 4.68 5.11 -24.96
CA GLU A 108 5.66 6.03 -25.57
C GLU A 108 5.04 7.11 -26.48
N PRO A 109 4.16 6.80 -27.45
CA PRO A 109 3.53 7.84 -28.28
C PRO A 109 2.60 8.75 -27.46
N LEU A 110 1.94 8.23 -26.42
CA LEU A 110 1.12 9.03 -25.52
C LEU A 110 1.97 10.00 -24.68
N LEU A 111 3.10 9.53 -24.15
CA LEU A 111 4.07 10.35 -23.43
C LEU A 111 4.65 11.45 -24.32
N GLN A 112 4.98 11.13 -25.58
CA GLN A 112 5.46 12.11 -26.54
C GLN A 112 4.42 13.19 -26.81
N ARG A 113 3.17 12.80 -27.08
CA ARG A 113 2.05 13.75 -27.25
C ARG A 113 1.84 14.61 -26.01
N PHE A 114 1.90 14.03 -24.82
CA PHE A 114 1.74 14.77 -23.56
C PHE A 114 2.84 15.82 -23.40
N ARG A 115 4.10 15.49 -23.72
CA ARG A 115 5.22 16.43 -23.70
C ARG A 115 5.09 17.58 -24.70
N GLU A 116 4.45 17.35 -25.84
CA GLU A 116 4.20 18.39 -26.86
C GLU A 116 3.04 19.32 -26.48
N VAL A 117 1.98 18.74 -25.90
CA VAL A 117 0.72 19.44 -25.63
C VAL A 117 0.76 20.20 -24.32
N VAL A 118 1.29 19.61 -23.25
CA VAL A 118 1.24 20.21 -21.90
C VAL A 118 1.92 21.58 -21.81
N PRO A 119 3.08 21.83 -22.43
CA PRO A 119 3.67 23.17 -22.43
C PRO A 119 2.76 24.24 -23.08
N GLN A 120 1.90 23.85 -24.03
CA GLN A 120 0.99 24.78 -24.71
C GLN A 120 -0.19 25.20 -23.81
N TYR A 121 -0.64 24.30 -22.92
CA TYR A 121 -1.79 24.55 -22.03
C TYR A 121 -1.38 24.97 -20.60
N TYR A 122 -0.24 24.49 -20.11
CA TYR A 122 0.24 24.66 -18.74
C TYR A 122 1.63 25.29 -18.65
N GLY A 123 2.22 25.75 -19.77
CA GLY A 123 3.56 26.35 -19.79
C GLY A 123 3.73 27.53 -18.81
N HIS A 124 2.65 28.29 -18.56
CA HIS A 124 2.66 29.37 -17.57
C HIS A 124 2.74 28.88 -16.12
N TYR A 125 2.28 27.66 -15.82
CA TYR A 125 2.33 27.07 -14.47
C TYR A 125 3.64 26.30 -14.22
N CYS A 126 4.25 25.71 -15.25
CA CYS A 126 5.51 24.97 -15.11
C CYS A 126 6.72 25.90 -14.85
N GLU A 127 6.77 27.10 -15.42
CA GLU A 127 7.85 28.07 -15.12
C GLU A 127 7.82 28.54 -13.65
N VAL A 128 6.62 28.69 -13.07
CA VAL A 128 6.44 29.14 -11.67
C VAL A 128 6.86 28.03 -10.70
N PHE A 129 6.50 26.77 -10.98
CA PHE A 129 6.81 25.64 -10.09
C PHE A 129 8.28 25.18 -10.13
N TRP A 130 8.96 25.27 -11.29
CA TRP A 130 10.38 24.88 -11.38
C TRP A 130 11.35 25.97 -10.89
N ARG A 131 11.02 27.27 -11.04
CA ARG A 131 11.88 28.35 -10.50
C ARG A 131 11.85 28.45 -8.97
N ALA A 132 10.74 28.08 -8.32
CA ALA A 132 10.61 28.14 -6.87
C ALA A 132 11.34 27.02 -6.10
N ARG A 133 12.05 26.10 -6.78
CA ARG A 133 12.76 24.96 -6.16
C ARG A 133 14.28 25.03 -6.31
N ILE A 134 14.83 26.12 -6.86
CA ILE A 134 16.28 26.39 -6.99
C ILE A 134 16.63 27.75 -6.33
N GLU A 135 15.94 28.09 -5.25
CA GLU A 135 16.35 29.11 -4.28
C GLU A 135 16.22 28.52 -2.86
#